data_AF-A0A4Y7KTZ2-F1
#
_entry.id   AF-A0A4Y7KTZ2-F1
#
_cell.length_a   1.000
_cell.length_b   1.000
_cell.length_c   1.000
_cell.angle_alpha   90.00
_cell.angle_beta   90.00
_cell.angle_gamma   90.00
#
_symmetry.space_group_name_H-M   'P 1'
#
loop_
_entity.id
_entity.type
_entity.pdbx_description
1 polymer ?
#
loop_
_entity_poly.entity_id
_entity_poly.type
_entity_poly.pdbx_seq_one_letter_code
_entity_poly.pdbx_strand_id
1 'polypeptide(L)'
;MNPLNSTDLNALVFHYLNESGFTEAAFSFEDEAGLKKSPIDGNKIPPGSLAKFECDSSVNDDLSFVQPLDLITMELVELLRTIKEKKAEIQRQREKDGGKSMGFGRAQQLKRQRGNEKVKQGNDGRPEKDKERKPKKRELVK
;
A
#
# COMPACT_ATOMS: atom_id res chain seq x y z
N MET A 1 -4.26 -5.76 -10.86
CA MET A 1 -5.55 -5.39 -11.46
C MET A 1 -5.35 -5.40 -12.96
N ASN A 2 -5.99 -6.35 -13.67
CA ASN A 2 -6.03 -6.26 -15.13
C ASN A 2 -6.95 -5.07 -15.48
N PRO A 3 -6.59 -4.22 -16.44
CA PRO A 3 -7.45 -3.12 -16.87
C PRO A 3 -8.77 -3.69 -17.39
N LEU A 4 -9.88 -3.12 -16.91
CA LEU A 4 -11.23 -3.48 -17.36
C LEU A 4 -11.34 -3.21 -18.86
N ASN A 5 -11.69 -4.22 -19.65
CA ASN A 5 -11.93 -4.04 -21.07
C ASN A 5 -13.40 -3.68 -21.33
N SER A 6 -13.71 -3.18 -22.54
CA SER A 6 -15.09 -2.79 -22.89
C SER A 6 -16.07 -3.95 -22.80
N THR A 7 -15.64 -5.18 -23.10
CA THR A 7 -16.47 -6.37 -23.05
C THR A 7 -16.82 -6.73 -21.60
N ASP A 8 -15.85 -6.64 -20.68
CA ASP A 8 -16.05 -6.86 -19.25
C ASP A 8 -17.03 -5.83 -18.66
N LEU A 9 -16.86 -4.55 -19.01
CA LEU A 9 -17.76 -3.48 -18.58
C LEU A 9 -19.18 -3.71 -19.11
N ASN A 10 -19.32 -4.03 -20.39
CA ASN A 10 -20.62 -4.28 -20.99
C ASN A 10 -21.30 -5.48 -20.31
N ALA A 11 -20.58 -6.56 -20.01
CA ALA A 11 -21.15 -7.69 -19.30
C ALA A 11 -21.63 -7.31 -17.89
N LEU A 12 -20.88 -6.48 -17.16
CA LEU A 12 -21.31 -5.98 -15.85
C LEU A 12 -22.57 -5.10 -15.94
N VAL A 13 -22.66 -4.22 -16.93
CA VAL A 13 -23.85 -3.38 -17.18
C VAL A 13 -25.06 -4.22 -17.53
N PHE A 14 -24.92 -5.20 -18.43
CA PHE A 14 -26.01 -6.12 -18.78
C PHE A 14 -26.52 -6.90 -17.57
N HIS A 15 -25.62 -7.42 -16.73
CA HIS A 15 -25.99 -8.09 -15.49
C HIS A 15 -26.74 -7.17 -14.54
N TYR A 16 -26.26 -5.94 -14.34
CA TYR A 16 -26.94 -4.95 -13.50
C TYR A 16 -28.35 -4.64 -14.00
N LEU A 17 -28.54 -4.48 -15.31
CA LEU A 17 -29.85 -4.22 -15.91
C LEU A 17 -30.82 -5.38 -15.62
N ASN A 18 -30.36 -6.63 -15.78
CA ASN A 18 -31.16 -7.81 -15.46
C ASN A 18 -31.48 -7.93 -13.96
N GLU A 19 -30.47 -7.74 -13.10
CA GLU A 19 -30.64 -7.80 -11.64
C GLU A 19 -31.60 -6.73 -11.10
N SER A 20 -31.61 -5.56 -11.73
CA SER A 20 -32.48 -4.44 -11.37
C SER A 20 -33.89 -4.53 -11.98
N GLY A 21 -34.14 -5.51 -12.86
CA GLY A 21 -35.44 -5.72 -13.53
C GLY A 21 -35.67 -4.85 -14.77
N PHE A 22 -34.63 -4.22 -15.32
CA PHE A 22 -34.70 -3.45 -16.57
C PHE A 22 -34.62 -4.35 -17.81
N THR A 23 -35.57 -5.27 -17.95
CA THR A 23 -35.56 -6.34 -18.97
C THR A 23 -35.51 -5.83 -20.41
N GLU A 24 -36.28 -4.77 -20.73
CA GLU A 24 -36.32 -4.18 -22.08
C GLU A 24 -34.97 -3.51 -22.45
N ALA A 25 -34.37 -2.82 -21.47
CA ALA A 25 -33.07 -2.20 -21.64
C ALA A 25 -31.96 -3.26 -21.76
N ALA A 26 -32.01 -4.31 -20.93
CA ALA A 26 -31.07 -5.43 -21.01
C ALA A 26 -31.14 -6.13 -22.37
N PHE A 27 -32.35 -6.36 -22.90
CA PHE A 27 -32.55 -7.00 -24.20
C PHE A 27 -31.93 -6.18 -25.35
N SER A 28 -32.19 -4.87 -25.36
CA SER A 28 -31.67 -3.98 -26.40
C SER A 28 -30.15 -3.85 -26.30
N PHE A 29 -29.67 -3.67 -25.07
CA PHE A 29 -28.25 -3.53 -24.76
C PHE A 29 -27.45 -4.80 -25.08
N GLU A 30 -28.00 -6.00 -24.87
CA GLU A 30 -27.33 -7.27 -25.20
C GLU A 30 -26.91 -7.33 -26.67
N ASP A 31 -27.79 -6.87 -27.56
CA ASP A 31 -27.55 -6.86 -29.01
C ASP A 31 -26.60 -5.74 -29.42
N GLU A 32 -26.83 -4.52 -28.92
CA GLU A 32 -25.99 -3.34 -29.19
C GLU A 32 -24.55 -3.51 -28.71
N ALA A 33 -24.37 -4.11 -27.53
CA ALA A 33 -23.07 -4.38 -26.94
C ALA A 33 -22.37 -5.63 -27.51
N GLY A 34 -23.04 -6.38 -28.40
CA GLY A 34 -22.51 -7.58 -29.04
C GLY A 34 -22.22 -8.72 -28.05
N LEU A 35 -22.93 -8.77 -26.92
CA LEU A 35 -22.63 -9.71 -25.83
C LEU A 35 -22.88 -11.17 -26.22
N LYS A 36 -23.83 -11.43 -27.13
CA LYS A 36 -24.09 -12.76 -27.72
C LYS A 36 -22.87 -13.39 -28.40
N LYS A 37 -21.91 -12.58 -28.85
CA LYS A 37 -20.68 -13.01 -29.53
C LYS A 37 -19.47 -12.97 -28.60
N SER A 38 -19.64 -12.48 -27.38
CA SER A 38 -18.54 -12.35 -26.42
C SER A 38 -18.19 -13.71 -25.80
N PRO A 39 -16.92 -13.94 -25.46
CA PRO A 39 -16.50 -15.16 -24.76
C PRO A 39 -16.83 -15.13 -23.25
N ILE A 40 -17.59 -14.13 -22.78
CA ILE A 40 -17.87 -13.92 -21.35
C ILE A 40 -19.01 -14.84 -20.92
N ASP A 41 -18.74 -15.68 -19.93
CA ASP A 41 -19.73 -16.53 -19.30
C ASP A 41 -20.48 -15.74 -18.22
N GLY A 42 -21.73 -15.36 -18.48
CA GLY A 42 -22.56 -14.59 -17.56
C GLY A 42 -22.81 -15.28 -16.22
N ASN A 43 -22.75 -16.61 -16.15
CA ASN A 43 -22.89 -17.34 -14.88
C ASN A 43 -21.72 -17.11 -13.91
N LYS A 44 -20.60 -16.54 -14.40
CA LYS A 44 -19.43 -16.23 -13.57
C LYS A 44 -19.49 -14.84 -12.95
N ILE A 45 -20.49 -14.02 -13.26
CA ILE A 45 -20.66 -12.68 -12.71
C ILE A 45 -21.60 -12.76 -11.50
N PRO A 46 -21.10 -12.58 -10.26
CA PRO A 46 -21.95 -12.59 -9.07
C PRO A 46 -22.94 -11.43 -9.07
N PRO A 47 -24.09 -11.56 -8.37
CA PRO A 47 -25.00 -10.45 -8.16
C PRO A 47 -24.34 -9.23 -7.51
N GLY A 48 -24.70 -8.04 -7.99
CA GLY A 48 -24.20 -6.76 -7.50
C GLY A 48 -22.75 -6.46 -7.88
N SER A 49 -22.18 -7.17 -8.86
CA SER A 49 -20.77 -6.97 -9.26
C SER A 49 -20.49 -5.55 -9.75
N LEU A 50 -21.40 -4.94 -10.50
CA LEU A 50 -21.24 -3.56 -10.96
C LEU A 50 -21.29 -2.56 -9.79
N ALA A 51 -22.25 -2.72 -8.88
CA ALA A 51 -22.35 -1.87 -7.69
C ALA A 51 -21.12 -1.96 -6.78
N LYS A 52 -20.55 -3.17 -6.64
CA LYS A 52 -19.29 -3.38 -5.91
C LYS A 52 -18.10 -2.74 -6.63
N PHE A 53 -18.04 -2.85 -7.95
CA PHE A 53 -16.99 -2.22 -8.75
C PHE A 53 -16.98 -0.69 -8.60
N GLU A 54 -18.16 -0.07 -8.53
CA GLU A 54 -18.30 1.36 -8.27
C GLU A 54 -17.89 1.73 -6.84
N CYS A 55 -18.27 0.90 -5.86
CA CYS A 55 -17.99 1.11 -4.44
C CYS A 55 -16.49 0.96 -4.08
N ASP A 56 -15.76 0.08 -4.80
CA ASP A 56 -14.30 -0.10 -4.66
C ASP A 56 -13.48 1.03 -5.33
N SER A 57 -14.10 1.83 -6.19
CA SER A 57 -13.47 3.07 -6.67
C SER A 57 -13.48 4.08 -5.52
N SER A 58 -12.36 4.78 -5.29
CA SER A 58 -12.00 5.44 -4.02
C SER A 58 -12.93 6.57 -3.52
N VAL A 59 -14.11 6.74 -4.13
CA VAL A 59 -15.13 7.74 -3.79
C VAL A 59 -15.95 7.37 -2.55
N ASN A 60 -15.90 6.12 -2.09
CA ASN A 60 -16.75 5.62 -0.99
C ASN A 60 -16.11 5.65 0.42
N ASP A 61 -14.82 5.96 0.55
CA ASP A 61 -14.17 6.02 1.89
C ASP A 61 -14.92 6.98 2.82
N ASP A 62 -15.43 8.09 2.28
CA ASP A 62 -16.15 9.09 3.05
C ASP A 62 -17.55 8.59 3.49
N LEU A 63 -18.18 7.67 2.74
CA LEU A 63 -19.47 7.08 3.10
C LEU A 63 -19.33 6.00 4.19
N SER A 64 -18.13 5.46 4.41
CA SER A 64 -17.86 4.57 5.55
C SER A 64 -18.02 5.29 6.91
N PHE A 65 -18.01 6.62 6.91
CA PHE A 65 -18.14 7.43 8.13
C PHE A 65 -19.58 7.60 8.62
N VAL A 66 -20.56 7.23 7.79
CA VAL A 66 -21.99 7.41 8.06
C VAL A 66 -22.71 6.06 8.08
N GLN A 67 -23.76 5.92 8.88
CA GLN A 67 -24.54 4.69 8.85
C GLN A 67 -25.40 4.64 7.57
N PRO A 68 -25.70 3.44 7.04
CA PRO A 68 -26.55 3.31 5.85
C PRO A 68 -27.92 3.98 6.00
N LEU A 69 -28.48 3.96 7.21
CA LEU A 69 -29.76 4.62 7.49
C LEU A 69 -29.63 6.15 7.41
N ASP A 70 -28.55 6.72 7.95
CA ASP A 70 -28.28 8.16 7.90
C ASP A 70 -28.14 8.66 6.45
N LEU A 71 -27.66 7.80 5.54
CA LEU A 71 -27.58 8.13 4.12
C LEU A 71 -28.96 8.38 3.48
N ILE A 72 -30.00 7.74 4.04
CA ILE A 72 -31.38 7.83 3.57
C ILE A 72 -32.17 8.87 4.34
N THR A 73 -31.92 9.00 5.65
CA THR A 73 -32.78 9.76 6.57
C THR A 73 -32.22 11.12 6.96
N MET A 74 -30.93 11.38 6.74
CA MET A 74 -30.26 12.60 7.18
C MET A 74 -30.18 13.61 6.03
N GLU A 75 -30.37 14.89 6.35
CA GLU A 75 -30.29 15.97 5.37
C GLU A 75 -28.87 16.10 4.79
N LEU A 76 -28.76 16.46 3.51
CA LEU A 76 -27.49 16.50 2.79
C LEU A 76 -26.42 17.34 3.52
N VAL A 77 -26.84 18.48 4.08
CA VAL A 77 -25.95 19.39 4.82
C VAL A 77 -25.39 18.73 6.08
N GLU A 78 -26.24 18.00 6.81
CA GLU A 78 -25.85 17.30 8.02
C GLU A 78 -24.94 16.12 7.69
N LEU A 79 -25.25 15.38 6.63
CA LEU A 79 -24.44 14.27 6.12
C LEU A 79 -23.02 14.73 5.80
N LEU A 80 -22.89 15.84 5.05
CA LEU A 80 -21.60 16.41 4.70
C LEU A 80 -20.82 16.90 5.93
N ARG A 81 -21.52 17.43 6.95
CA ARG A 81 -20.88 17.81 8.21
C ARG A 81 -20.31 16.60 8.94
N THR A 82 -21.11 15.53 9.09
CA THR A 82 -20.70 14.30 9.76
C THR A 82 -19.46 13.69 9.09
N ILE A 83 -19.44 13.63 7.76
CA ILE A 83 -18.29 13.15 6.98
C ILE A 83 -17.04 13.98 7.28
N LYS A 84 -17.15 15.32 7.24
CA LYS A 84 -16.01 16.22 7.53
C LYS A 84 -15.47 16.06 8.94
N GLU A 85 -16.35 15.97 9.93
CA GLU A 85 -15.97 15.81 11.34
C GLU A 85 -15.24 14.48 11.58
N LYS A 86 -15.78 13.38 11.05
CA LYS A 86 -15.18 12.04 11.14
C LYS A 86 -13.80 11.99 10.48
N LYS A 87 -13.67 12.60 9.30
CA LYS A 87 -12.39 12.69 8.58
C LYS A 87 -11.33 13.48 9.36
N ALA A 88 -11.72 14.59 9.99
CA ALA A 88 -10.82 15.40 10.82
C ALA A 88 -10.39 14.66 12.10
N GLU A 89 -11.28 13.90 12.73
CA GLU A 89 -10.97 13.12 13.93
C GLU A 89 -9.95 12.01 13.63
N ILE A 90 -10.13 11.28 12.53
CA ILE A 90 -9.19 10.23 12.09
C ILE A 90 -7.80 10.83 11.80
N GLN A 91 -7.76 11.99 11.15
CA GLN A 91 -6.49 12.67 10.87
C GLN A 91 -5.76 13.08 12.17
N ARG A 92 -6.49 13.63 13.15
CA ARG A 92 -5.95 13.98 14.47
C ARG A 92 -5.45 12.76 15.25
N GLN A 93 -6.14 11.63 15.15
CA GLN A 93 -5.70 10.37 15.78
C GLN A 93 -4.40 9.85 15.17
N ARG A 94 -4.28 9.87 13.84
CA ARG A 94 -3.03 9.49 13.13
C ARG A 94 -1.83 10.34 13.55
N GLU A 95 -2.03 11.65 13.72
CA GLU A 95 -0.98 12.57 14.19
C GLU A 95 -0.54 12.30 15.65
N LYS A 96 -1.47 11.87 16.51
CA LYS A 96 -1.17 11.52 17.91
C LYS A 96 -0.43 10.18 18.04
N ASP A 97 -0.78 9.19 17.21
CA ASP A 97 -0.18 7.86 17.28
C ASP A 97 1.16 7.76 16.53
N GLY A 98 1.38 8.60 15.51
CA GLY A 98 2.69 8.73 14.84
C GLY A 98 3.80 9.29 15.74
N GLY A 99 3.47 9.92 16.87
CA GLY A 99 4.41 10.52 17.82
C GLY A 99 5.01 9.55 18.87
N LYS A 100 4.53 8.30 18.97
CA LYS A 100 4.92 7.40 20.08
C LYS A 100 5.96 6.31 19.74
N SER A 101 6.49 6.21 18.51
CA SER A 101 7.49 5.18 18.17
C SER A 101 8.97 5.62 18.22
N MET A 102 9.26 6.90 18.48
CA MET A 102 10.64 7.43 18.51
C MET A 102 11.15 7.78 19.91
N GLY A 103 10.86 6.94 20.92
CA GLY A 103 11.12 7.28 22.32
C GLY A 103 11.84 6.26 23.21
N PHE A 104 12.11 5.03 22.75
CA PHE A 104 12.67 3.98 23.64
C PHE A 104 13.83 3.14 23.05
N GLY A 105 14.42 3.57 21.93
CA GLY A 105 15.51 2.83 21.28
C GLY A 105 16.92 3.42 21.38
N ARG A 106 17.10 4.70 21.75
CA ARG A 106 18.40 5.40 21.60
C ARG A 106 19.23 5.54 22.87
N ALA A 107 18.70 5.26 24.05
CA ALA A 107 19.44 5.43 25.30
C ALA A 107 20.34 4.22 25.68
N GLN A 108 20.15 3.05 25.07
CA GLN A 108 20.89 1.83 25.46
C GLN A 108 22.10 1.49 24.58
N GLN A 109 22.45 2.33 23.59
CA GLN A 109 23.57 2.05 22.68
C GLN A 109 24.87 2.79 23.04
N LEU A 110 24.84 3.85 23.87
CA LEU A 110 26.03 4.64 24.21
C LEU A 110 26.83 4.16 25.44
N LYS A 111 26.35 3.15 26.19
CA LYS A 111 27.10 2.60 27.34
C LYS A 111 27.90 1.32 27.03
N ARG A 112 27.77 0.72 25.85
CA ARG A 112 28.45 -0.55 25.50
C ARG A 112 29.78 -0.40 24.73
N GLN A 113 30.18 0.80 24.34
CA GLN A 113 31.42 1.04 23.57
C GLN A 113 32.66 1.41 24.42
N ARG A 114 32.66 1.15 25.73
CA ARG A 114 33.82 1.45 26.60
C ARG A 114 34.44 0.25 27.31
N GLY A 115 34.09 -0.97 26.90
CA GLY A 115 34.39 -2.18 27.69
C GLY A 115 35.04 -3.34 26.95
N ASN A 116 35.62 -3.17 25.77
CA ASN A 116 36.17 -4.31 25.02
C ASN A 116 37.55 -4.06 24.38
N GLU A 117 38.45 -3.44 25.14
CA GLU A 117 39.90 -3.59 24.93
C GLU A 117 40.45 -4.44 26.07
N LYS A 118 40.32 -5.77 25.94
CA LYS A 118 41.27 -6.76 26.45
C LYS A 118 40.77 -8.16 26.12
N VAL A 119 41.72 -9.00 25.74
CA VAL A 119 41.64 -10.45 25.54
C VAL A 119 41.14 -10.90 24.17
N LYS A 120 42.09 -11.15 23.27
CA LYS A 120 42.23 -12.44 22.59
C LYS A 120 43.69 -12.64 22.15
N GLN A 121 44.45 -13.30 23.02
CA GLN A 121 45.65 -14.08 22.67
C GLN A 121 45.22 -15.38 21.96
N GLY A 122 46.08 -15.91 21.09
CA GLY A 122 46.00 -17.26 20.51
C GLY A 122 46.15 -17.22 18.99
N ASN A 123 47.37 -17.08 18.46
CA ASN A 123 48.32 -18.16 18.15
C ASN A 123 48.04 -18.82 16.79
N ASP A 124 48.72 -18.35 15.74
CA ASP A 124 49.15 -19.21 14.62
C ASP A 124 50.36 -18.59 13.89
N GLY A 125 51.51 -19.26 13.99
CA GLY A 125 52.11 -19.87 12.81
C GLY A 125 52.91 -19.07 11.77
N ARG A 126 53.93 -18.32 12.20
CA ARG A 126 55.22 -18.05 11.50
C ARG A 126 55.32 -17.17 10.22
N PRO A 127 56.52 -16.56 9.99
CA PRO A 127 56.73 -15.40 9.12
C PRO A 127 57.63 -15.69 7.91
N GLU A 128 57.39 -15.04 6.78
CA GLU A 128 58.33 -15.06 5.64
C GLU A 128 58.30 -13.74 4.87
N LYS A 129 59.27 -12.85 5.11
CA LYS A 129 60.23 -12.35 4.11
C LYS A 129 60.99 -11.10 4.57
N ASP A 130 62.29 -11.31 4.55
CA ASP A 130 63.41 -10.42 4.24
C ASP A 130 63.65 -9.12 5.02
N LYS A 131 64.71 -9.22 5.83
CA LYS A 131 65.57 -8.15 6.31
C LYS A 131 66.46 -7.62 5.17
N GLU A 132 67.06 -6.46 5.46
CA GLU A 132 68.25 -5.82 4.86
C GLU A 132 67.96 -4.59 3.99
N ARG A 133 68.57 -3.41 4.18
CA ARG A 133 69.75 -2.97 4.95
C ARG A 133 69.72 -1.42 5.02
N LYS A 134 70.06 -0.82 6.17
CA LYS A 134 70.70 0.53 6.22
C LYS A 134 72.23 0.35 5.99
N PRO A 135 73.04 1.42 6.00
CA PRO A 135 73.32 2.41 4.97
C PRO A 135 74.79 2.28 4.46
N LYS A 136 75.18 2.95 3.37
CA LYS A 136 76.61 3.27 3.12
C LYS A 136 76.79 4.75 2.84
N LYS A 137 77.56 5.38 3.72
CA LYS A 137 78.09 6.74 3.67
C LYS A 137 79.41 6.75 2.87
N ARG A 138 79.73 7.95 2.37
CA ARG A 138 81.01 8.48 1.85
C ARG A 138 81.24 8.11 0.39
N GLU A 139 81.64 9.05 -0.47
CA GLU A 139 82.87 9.85 -0.33
C GLU A 139 82.68 11.33 -0.67
N LEU A 140 83.40 12.20 0.04
CA LEU A 140 83.85 13.48 -0.51
C LEU A 140 85.37 13.44 -0.50
N VAL A 141 85.93 13.56 -1.70
CA VAL A 141 87.35 13.69 -2.01
C VAL A 141 87.70 15.17 -1.98
N LYS A 142 88.80 15.48 -1.28
CA LYS A 142 89.63 16.71 -1.28
C LYS A 142 89.00 17.99 -0.76
#